data_AF-A0A841FEP4-F1
#
_entry.id   AF-A0A841FEP4-F1
#
_cell.length_a   1.000
_cell.length_b   1.000
_cell.length_c   1.000
_cell.angle_alpha   90.00
_cell.angle_beta   90.00
_cell.angle_gamma   90.00
#
_symmetry.space_group_name_H-M   'P 1'
#
loop_
_entity.id
_entity.type
_entity.pdbx_description
1 polymer ?
#
loop_
_entity_poly.entity_id
_entity_poly.type
_entity_poly.pdbx_seq_one_letter_code
_entity_poly.pdbx_strand_id
1 'polypeptide(L)'
;MSGWRERLEARLRLAVLLALAAVSVVTIPSLFYPTNAAAPVGADPADELAGSPLDVIPRNLIDVMLPPAVGALPAADAALAVAEDPDLSVAAVERDPSDLPGDPFAAAISLLSHQDTEASSVRRFFAAISAEVADWAAVLFPDSIGNLDGAPYPTRVAANRIRLTAETASSTRVPVPVWTPPSELAALPYAEFFAGANARGHDLIYFDPSANNGQGSWAELIGDLDTADRVGLMVPGGSASVVSDNFIRYALRAESFVNAPEADGKLAIIVWAGAEFPSGWLQEGASTYAERAAPRLAAFSQDLRARLAPATTVVAIGHSYGGPVVGLAETEGLSADVVLHLASAGSGHGVKGIEQLDEPCRPRYSMTAPADLIGYVQGSGDGPGIGHGLDPDEMPGTILLDSGFHVDDPNAPDDIGRPLGPLAGTEIRGIHAHSEIFNPGSGGWRNVLGVLTGGPLVLEPGAQPPVAEGCAP
;
A
#
# COMPACT_ATOMS: atom_id res chain seq x y z
N MET A 1 -44.12 1.00 12.48
CA MET A 1 -43.06 1.79 11.81
C MET A 1 -41.79 0.97 11.53
N SER A 2 -41.60 -0.23 12.09
CA SER A 2 -40.44 -1.11 11.84
C SER A 2 -40.37 -1.66 10.40
N GLY A 3 -41.49 -2.18 9.87
CA GLY A 3 -41.49 -2.83 8.56
C GLY A 3 -41.33 -1.91 7.33
N TRP A 4 -41.16 -0.59 7.49
CA TRP A 4 -40.84 0.29 6.36
C TRP A 4 -39.33 0.43 6.14
N ARG A 5 -38.53 0.42 7.22
CA ARG A 5 -37.07 0.42 7.16
C ARG A 5 -36.53 -0.89 6.56
N GLU A 6 -37.00 -2.04 7.06
CA GLU A 6 -36.62 -3.36 6.51
C GLU A 6 -36.96 -3.49 5.02
N ARG A 7 -38.10 -2.93 4.58
CA ARG A 7 -38.50 -2.94 3.16
C ARG A 7 -37.68 -1.97 2.30
N LEU A 8 -37.16 -0.89 2.87
CA LEU A 8 -36.28 0.04 2.18
C LEU A 8 -34.87 -0.54 2.06
N GLU A 9 -34.34 -1.13 3.14
CA GLU A 9 -33.06 -1.83 3.18
C GLU A 9 -33.03 -3.01 2.21
N ALA A 10 -34.08 -3.85 2.20
CA ALA A 10 -34.18 -4.96 1.26
C ALA A 10 -34.23 -4.49 -0.21
N ARG A 11 -34.85 -3.32 -0.48
CA ARG A 11 -34.90 -2.74 -1.84
C ARG A 11 -33.57 -2.12 -2.25
N LEU A 12 -32.84 -1.50 -1.33
CA LEU A 12 -31.50 -0.96 -1.56
C LEU A 12 -30.50 -2.11 -1.83
N ARG A 13 -30.50 -3.15 -1.00
CA ARG A 13 -29.72 -4.38 -1.23
C ARG A 13 -30.00 -4.98 -2.61
N LEU A 14 -31.28 -5.14 -2.95
CA LEU A 14 -31.66 -5.67 -4.25
C LEU A 14 -31.25 -4.76 -5.41
N ALA A 15 -31.34 -3.43 -5.27
CA ALA A 15 -30.93 -2.49 -6.31
C ALA A 15 -29.42 -2.50 -6.55
N VAL A 16 -28.61 -2.58 -5.48
CA VAL A 16 -27.15 -2.71 -5.54
C VAL A 16 -26.75 -4.05 -6.16
N LEU A 17 -27.35 -5.16 -5.71
CA LEU A 17 -27.11 -6.49 -6.27
C LEU A 17 -27.52 -6.59 -7.76
N LEU A 18 -28.63 -5.96 -8.15
CA LEU A 18 -29.07 -5.91 -9.55
C LEU A 18 -28.16 -5.03 -10.41
N ALA A 19 -27.61 -3.94 -9.87
CA ALA A 19 -26.61 -3.13 -10.56
C ALA A 19 -25.30 -3.92 -10.78
N LEU A 20 -24.88 -4.73 -9.81
CA LEU A 20 -23.72 -5.62 -9.94
C LEU A 20 -23.97 -6.77 -10.95
N ALA A 21 -25.16 -7.38 -10.93
CA ALA A 21 -25.53 -8.49 -11.82
C ALA A 21 -25.82 -8.07 -13.27
N ALA A 22 -26.31 -6.85 -13.51
CA ALA A 22 -26.63 -6.36 -14.86
C ALA A 22 -25.39 -6.08 -15.71
N VAL A 23 -24.20 -6.01 -15.11
CA VAL A 23 -22.96 -5.67 -15.81
C VAL A 23 -22.11 -6.91 -16.14
N SER A 24 -22.50 -8.10 -15.67
CA SER A 24 -21.80 -9.37 -15.89
C SER A 24 -21.79 -9.89 -17.35
N VAL A 25 -22.30 -9.13 -18.33
CA VAL A 25 -22.36 -9.53 -19.75
C VAL A 25 -21.21 -8.98 -20.59
N VAL A 26 -20.38 -8.07 -20.08
CA VAL A 26 -19.32 -7.45 -20.90
C VAL A 26 -18.00 -7.36 -20.13
N THR A 27 -17.18 -8.41 -20.26
CA THR A 27 -15.72 -8.41 -20.53
C THR A 27 -15.10 -9.73 -20.06
N ILE A 28 -15.13 -10.73 -20.94
CA ILE A 28 -14.15 -11.83 -20.92
C ILE A 28 -13.29 -11.63 -22.17
N PRO A 29 -11.98 -11.36 -21.99
CA PRO A 29 -11.02 -12.09 -22.81
C PRO A 29 -9.91 -12.73 -21.96
N SER A 30 -9.84 -14.07 -22.08
CA SER A 30 -8.61 -14.89 -22.20
C SER A 30 -7.52 -14.71 -21.13
N LEU A 31 -7.47 -15.51 -20.05
CA LEU A 31 -6.95 -16.88 -19.92
C LEU A 31 -5.60 -17.18 -20.63
N PHE A 32 -4.64 -17.60 -19.79
CA PHE A 32 -3.30 -18.18 -20.00
C PHE A 32 -2.09 -17.24 -19.90
N TYR A 33 -1.56 -17.12 -18.68
CA TYR A 33 -0.12 -16.93 -18.46
C TYR A 33 0.48 -18.26 -17.98
N PRO A 34 1.60 -18.73 -18.55
CA PRO A 34 2.28 -19.91 -18.06
C PRO A 34 2.88 -19.62 -16.67
N THR A 35 2.61 -20.51 -15.72
CA THR A 35 3.43 -20.63 -14.51
C THR A 35 4.81 -21.12 -14.94
N ASN A 36 5.81 -20.23 -14.93
CA ASN A 36 7.18 -20.66 -15.13
C ASN A 36 7.64 -21.37 -13.86
N ALA A 37 7.93 -22.66 -13.99
CA ALA A 37 8.67 -23.40 -12.99
C ALA A 37 10.05 -22.75 -12.84
N ALA A 38 10.45 -22.49 -11.59
CA ALA A 38 11.77 -21.99 -11.25
C ALA A 38 12.85 -22.87 -11.93
N ALA A 39 13.70 -22.24 -12.72
CA ALA A 39 14.91 -22.87 -13.25
C ALA A 39 15.82 -23.26 -12.06
N PRO A 40 16.68 -24.29 -12.20
CA PRO A 40 17.57 -24.68 -11.12
C PRO A 40 18.45 -23.50 -10.70
N VAL A 41 18.48 -23.25 -9.40
CA VAL A 41 19.27 -22.21 -8.72
C VAL A 41 20.71 -22.28 -9.23
N GLY A 42 21.11 -21.27 -10.02
CA GLY A 42 22.52 -20.96 -10.28
C GLY A 42 23.21 -20.63 -8.95
N ALA A 43 24.52 -20.35 -8.97
CA ALA A 43 25.14 -19.86 -7.74
C ALA A 43 24.40 -18.59 -7.27
N ASP A 44 24.21 -18.47 -5.97
CA ASP A 44 23.55 -17.33 -5.36
C ASP A 44 24.28 -16.05 -5.79
N PRO A 45 23.59 -15.03 -6.35
CA PRO A 45 24.19 -13.77 -6.72
C PRO A 45 25.07 -13.17 -5.62
N ALA A 46 24.64 -13.27 -4.36
CA ALA A 46 25.43 -12.78 -3.24
C ALA A 46 26.73 -13.58 -3.04
N ASP A 47 26.75 -14.87 -3.37
CA ASP A 47 27.93 -15.73 -3.29
C ASP A 47 28.86 -15.55 -4.51
N GLU A 48 28.32 -15.28 -5.71
CA GLU A 48 29.12 -14.89 -6.89
C GLU A 48 29.82 -13.55 -6.67
N LEU A 49 29.19 -12.66 -5.91
CA LEU A 49 29.73 -11.36 -5.53
C LEU A 49 30.63 -11.41 -4.28
N ALA A 50 30.56 -12.50 -3.48
CA ALA A 50 31.34 -12.70 -2.27
C ALA A 50 32.84 -12.90 -2.58
N GLY A 51 33.58 -11.79 -2.61
CA GLY A 51 35.03 -11.77 -2.87
C GLY A 51 35.48 -10.61 -3.77
N SER A 52 34.54 -9.93 -4.43
CA SER A 52 34.81 -8.70 -5.17
C SER A 52 34.88 -7.51 -4.20
N PRO A 53 35.75 -6.50 -4.44
CA PRO A 53 35.84 -5.30 -3.61
C PRO A 53 34.65 -4.37 -3.92
N LEU A 54 33.43 -4.82 -3.65
CA LEU A 54 32.19 -4.10 -3.98
C LEU A 54 31.87 -3.01 -2.97
N ASP A 55 32.47 -3.04 -1.78
CA ASP A 55 32.47 -1.92 -0.83
C ASP A 55 33.52 -0.86 -1.21
N VAL A 56 33.55 -0.51 -2.50
CA VAL A 56 34.40 0.55 -3.04
C VAL A 56 33.52 1.49 -3.83
N ILE A 57 33.63 2.78 -3.52
CA ILE A 57 32.91 3.83 -4.24
C ILE A 57 33.20 3.70 -5.75
N PRO A 58 32.18 3.58 -6.61
CA PRO A 58 32.35 3.34 -8.05
C PRO A 58 32.75 4.63 -8.79
N ARG A 59 33.92 5.19 -8.47
CA ARG A 59 34.38 6.50 -8.96
C ARG A 59 34.39 6.61 -10.48
N ASN A 60 34.75 5.55 -11.20
CA ASN A 60 34.72 5.54 -12.65
C ASN A 60 33.30 5.77 -13.20
N LEU A 61 32.27 5.12 -12.61
CA LEU A 61 30.88 5.33 -13.01
C LEU A 61 30.42 6.74 -12.64
N ILE A 62 30.75 7.20 -11.43
CA ILE A 62 30.39 8.54 -10.95
C ILE A 62 30.94 9.62 -11.88
N ASP A 63 32.23 9.55 -12.25
CA ASP A 63 32.89 10.54 -13.10
C ASP A 63 32.36 10.53 -14.55
N VAL A 64 31.85 9.40 -15.02
CA VAL A 64 31.27 9.25 -16.38
C VAL A 64 29.80 9.68 -16.41
N MET A 65 29.03 9.35 -15.38
CA MET A 65 27.57 9.47 -15.37
C MET A 65 27.05 10.76 -14.74
N LEU A 66 27.84 11.43 -13.91
CA LEU A 66 27.40 12.60 -13.16
C LEU A 66 28.24 13.83 -13.46
N PRO A 67 27.66 15.03 -13.40
CA PRO A 67 28.44 16.26 -13.42
C PRO A 67 29.48 16.26 -12.28
N PRO A 68 30.70 16.79 -12.49
CA PRO A 68 31.76 16.79 -11.48
C PRO A 68 31.36 17.43 -10.14
N ALA A 69 30.48 18.44 -10.17
CA ALA A 69 29.96 19.08 -8.97
C ALA A 69 29.08 18.14 -8.12
N VAL A 70 28.31 17.26 -8.76
CA VAL A 70 27.45 16.27 -8.10
C VAL A 70 28.28 15.06 -7.66
N GLY A 71 29.18 14.55 -8.52
CA GLY A 71 30.03 13.40 -8.20
C GLY A 71 31.04 13.62 -7.06
N ALA A 72 31.32 14.88 -6.73
CA ALA A 72 32.18 15.25 -5.60
C ALA A 72 31.46 15.30 -4.25
N LEU A 73 30.12 15.24 -4.22
CA LEU A 73 29.32 15.24 -3.00
C LEU A 73 29.35 13.86 -2.30
N PRO A 74 29.04 13.81 -1.00
CA PRO A 74 28.58 12.57 -0.36
C PRO A 74 27.37 11.98 -1.09
N ALA A 75 27.24 10.65 -1.11
CA ALA A 75 26.20 9.96 -1.88
C ALA A 75 24.76 10.44 -1.58
N ALA A 76 24.45 10.64 -0.29
CA ALA A 76 23.16 11.17 0.14
C ALA A 76 22.87 12.57 -0.41
N ASP A 77 23.86 13.47 -0.39
CA ASP A 77 23.74 14.82 -0.95
C ASP A 77 23.66 14.79 -2.48
N ALA A 78 24.38 13.87 -3.13
CA ALA A 78 24.27 13.63 -4.56
C ALA A 78 22.88 13.13 -4.96
N ALA A 79 22.28 12.25 -4.17
CA ALA A 79 20.91 11.76 -4.40
C ALA A 79 19.88 12.90 -4.34
N LEU A 80 20.02 13.81 -3.37
CA LEU A 80 19.19 15.02 -3.31
C LEU A 80 19.43 15.93 -4.52
N ALA A 81 20.70 16.20 -4.86
CA ALA A 81 21.03 17.04 -6.00
C ALA A 81 20.50 16.49 -7.34
N VAL A 82 20.56 15.18 -7.56
CA VAL A 82 19.97 14.53 -8.75
C VAL A 82 18.45 14.61 -8.71
N ALA A 83 17.83 14.35 -7.55
CA ALA A 83 16.37 14.41 -7.40
C ALA A 83 15.78 15.82 -7.54
N GLU A 84 16.55 16.88 -7.30
CA GLU A 84 16.14 18.27 -7.48
C GLU A 84 16.34 18.79 -8.93
N ASP A 85 17.08 18.05 -9.76
CA ASP A 85 17.35 18.38 -11.16
C ASP A 85 16.56 17.44 -12.10
N PRO A 86 15.51 17.94 -12.78
CA PRO A 86 14.70 17.15 -13.70
C PRO A 86 15.49 16.45 -14.81
N ASP A 87 16.47 17.12 -15.40
CA ASP A 87 17.24 16.58 -16.52
C ASP A 87 18.19 15.47 -16.05
N LEU A 88 18.84 15.66 -14.89
CA LEU A 88 19.66 14.62 -14.27
C LEU A 88 18.83 13.42 -13.81
N SER A 89 17.62 13.67 -13.27
CA SER A 89 16.70 12.61 -12.87
C SER A 89 16.28 11.74 -14.06
N VAL A 90 15.85 12.35 -15.17
CA VAL A 90 15.50 11.63 -16.41
C VAL A 90 16.69 10.84 -16.92
N ALA A 91 17.86 11.47 -17.02
CA ALA A 91 19.08 10.80 -17.49
C ALA A 91 19.55 9.66 -16.56
N ALA A 92 19.19 9.67 -15.28
CA ALA A 92 19.52 8.60 -14.33
C ALA A 92 18.58 7.40 -14.48
N VAL A 93 17.28 7.64 -14.67
CA VAL A 93 16.27 6.57 -14.84
C VAL A 93 16.43 5.82 -16.17
N GLU A 94 16.95 6.47 -17.21
CA GLU A 94 17.20 5.83 -18.52
C GLU A 94 18.42 4.88 -18.53
N ARG A 95 19.19 4.79 -17.43
CA ARG A 95 20.40 3.95 -17.36
C ARG A 95 20.05 2.53 -17.02
N ASP A 96 20.44 1.60 -17.88
CA ASP A 96 20.39 0.17 -17.60
C ASP A 96 21.78 -0.34 -17.18
N PRO A 97 21.96 -0.93 -15.99
CA PRO A 97 23.25 -1.49 -15.58
C PRO A 97 23.76 -2.61 -16.51
N SER A 98 22.87 -3.29 -17.25
CA SER A 98 23.23 -4.35 -18.20
C SER A 98 23.94 -3.84 -19.46
N ASP A 99 23.83 -2.54 -19.77
CA ASP A 99 24.58 -1.88 -20.86
C ASP A 99 26.07 -1.67 -20.52
N LEU A 100 26.46 -1.93 -19.26
CA LEU A 100 27.82 -1.74 -18.74
C LEU A 100 28.41 -3.05 -18.16
N PRO A 101 28.37 -4.18 -18.90
CA PRO A 101 28.75 -5.49 -18.36
C PRO A 101 30.24 -5.62 -17.99
N GLY A 102 31.08 -4.66 -18.42
CA GLY A 102 32.50 -4.60 -18.08
C GLY A 102 32.81 -3.91 -16.76
N ASP A 103 31.83 -3.23 -16.15
CA ASP A 103 31.98 -2.59 -14.84
C ASP A 103 31.48 -3.53 -13.72
N PRO A 104 32.31 -3.88 -12.73
CA PRO A 104 31.91 -4.82 -11.67
C PRO A 104 30.72 -4.37 -10.82
N PHE A 105 30.56 -3.06 -10.60
CA PHE A 105 29.45 -2.53 -9.81
C PHE A 105 28.15 -2.58 -10.62
N ALA A 106 28.17 -2.14 -11.88
CA ALA A 106 27.01 -2.26 -12.76
C ALA A 106 26.58 -3.72 -12.97
N ALA A 107 27.54 -4.63 -13.19
CA ALA A 107 27.25 -6.06 -13.30
C ALA A 107 26.60 -6.64 -12.03
N ALA A 108 27.05 -6.21 -10.84
CA ALA A 108 26.45 -6.60 -9.57
C ALA A 108 24.98 -6.13 -9.47
N ILE A 109 24.71 -4.86 -9.77
CA ILE A 109 23.34 -4.33 -9.75
C ILE A 109 22.46 -5.05 -10.78
N SER A 110 22.95 -5.28 -11.99
CA SER A 110 22.22 -6.03 -13.02
C SER A 110 21.84 -7.44 -12.58
N LEU A 111 22.75 -8.16 -11.91
CA LEU A 111 22.48 -9.49 -11.37
C LEU A 111 21.45 -9.46 -10.24
N LEU A 112 21.55 -8.49 -9.33
CA LEU A 112 20.62 -8.34 -8.20
C LEU A 112 19.20 -7.98 -8.66
N SER A 113 19.06 -7.17 -9.69
CA SER A 113 17.76 -6.74 -10.25
C SER A 113 17.11 -7.78 -11.17
N HIS A 114 17.73 -8.95 -11.36
CA HIS A 114 17.11 -10.04 -12.10
C HIS A 114 15.89 -10.57 -11.35
N GLN A 115 14.80 -10.86 -12.08
CA GLN A 115 13.51 -11.28 -11.50
C GLN A 115 13.56 -12.55 -10.65
N ASP A 116 14.60 -13.38 -10.84
CA ASP A 116 14.78 -14.65 -10.15
C ASP A 116 15.65 -14.52 -8.88
N THR A 117 16.19 -13.33 -8.61
CA THR A 117 17.01 -13.08 -7.43
C THR A 117 16.13 -12.94 -6.20
N GLU A 118 16.38 -13.77 -5.19
CA GLU A 118 15.63 -13.69 -3.93
C GLU A 118 15.99 -12.43 -3.13
N ALA A 119 14.98 -11.84 -2.48
CA ALA A 119 15.16 -10.70 -1.56
C ALA A 119 16.16 -11.01 -0.42
N SER A 120 16.32 -12.28 -0.04
CA SER A 120 17.29 -12.73 0.96
C SER A 120 18.74 -12.55 0.49
N SER A 121 19.01 -12.79 -0.80
CA SER A 121 20.30 -12.56 -1.46
C SER A 121 20.61 -11.09 -1.59
N VAL A 122 19.64 -10.30 -2.06
CA VAL A 122 19.76 -8.83 -2.13
C VAL A 122 20.10 -8.26 -0.76
N ARG A 123 19.39 -8.67 0.30
CA ARG A 123 19.63 -8.18 1.67
C ARG A 123 21.04 -8.51 2.16
N ARG A 124 21.54 -9.72 1.88
CA ARG A 124 22.92 -10.10 2.24
C ARG A 124 23.96 -9.26 1.48
N PHE A 125 23.72 -8.97 0.21
CA PHE A 125 24.58 -8.07 -0.55
C PHE A 125 24.63 -6.68 0.11
N PHE A 126 23.48 -6.06 0.38
CA PHE A 126 23.44 -4.74 1.00
C PHE A 126 23.98 -4.72 2.43
N ALA A 127 23.92 -5.84 3.17
CA ALA A 127 24.56 -5.96 4.47
C ALA A 127 26.09 -6.07 4.40
N ALA A 128 26.65 -6.38 3.22
CA ALA A 128 28.10 -6.53 3.00
C ALA A 128 28.78 -5.25 2.48
N ILE A 129 28.01 -4.23 2.10
CA ILE A 129 28.52 -2.94 1.62
C ILE A 129 28.16 -1.81 2.58
N SER A 130 28.91 -0.71 2.53
CA SER A 130 28.62 0.50 3.30
C SER A 130 27.37 1.21 2.79
N ALA A 131 26.72 1.97 3.67
CA ALA A 131 25.57 2.82 3.33
C ALA A 131 25.90 3.80 2.19
N GLU A 132 27.13 4.33 2.16
CA GLU A 132 27.57 5.23 1.09
C GLU A 132 27.58 4.53 -0.29
N VAL A 133 28.01 3.27 -0.37
CA VAL A 133 27.97 2.50 -1.62
C VAL A 133 26.53 2.14 -2.01
N ALA A 134 25.69 1.81 -1.04
CA ALA A 134 24.26 1.56 -1.29
C ALA A 134 23.56 2.80 -1.85
N ASP A 135 23.82 3.97 -1.28
CA ASP A 135 23.28 5.25 -1.76
C ASP A 135 23.78 5.57 -3.17
N TRP A 136 25.05 5.28 -3.49
CA TRP A 136 25.54 5.40 -4.87
C TRP A 136 24.80 4.47 -5.84
N ALA A 137 24.35 3.29 -5.43
CA ALA A 137 23.50 2.44 -6.26
C ALA A 137 22.17 3.14 -6.60
N ALA A 138 21.56 3.80 -5.62
CA ALA A 138 20.32 4.57 -5.80
C ALA A 138 20.51 5.77 -6.74
N VAL A 139 21.65 6.46 -6.69
CA VAL A 139 21.94 7.60 -7.57
C VAL A 139 22.23 7.16 -9.01
N LEU A 140 23.02 6.10 -9.18
CA LEU A 140 23.50 5.68 -10.49
C LEU A 140 22.47 4.86 -11.26
N PHE A 141 21.72 4.00 -10.57
CA PHE A 141 20.75 3.07 -11.15
C PHE A 141 19.41 3.12 -10.39
N PRO A 142 18.75 4.29 -10.30
CA PRO A 142 17.55 4.45 -9.50
C PRO A 142 16.42 3.49 -9.90
N ASP A 143 16.24 3.22 -11.19
CA ASP A 143 15.16 2.33 -11.65
C ASP A 143 15.35 0.88 -11.19
N SER A 144 16.59 0.39 -11.20
CA SER A 144 16.97 -0.94 -10.72
C SER A 144 16.83 -1.10 -9.21
N ILE A 145 16.98 -0.01 -8.45
CA ILE A 145 17.03 -0.01 -6.98
C ILE A 145 15.68 0.32 -6.33
N GLY A 146 14.91 1.24 -6.91
CA GLY A 146 13.73 1.83 -6.27
C GLY A 146 12.68 0.82 -5.82
N ASN A 147 12.51 -0.27 -6.56
CA ASN A 147 11.58 -1.36 -6.24
C ASN A 147 12.28 -2.68 -5.87
N LEU A 148 13.59 -2.67 -5.63
CA LEU A 148 14.37 -3.88 -5.39
C LEU A 148 14.08 -4.45 -3.99
N ASP A 149 13.39 -5.57 -3.93
CA ASP A 149 13.10 -6.26 -2.67
C ASP A 149 14.40 -6.77 -2.03
N GLY A 150 14.48 -6.63 -0.70
CA GLY A 150 15.72 -6.85 0.06
C GLY A 150 16.67 -5.64 0.13
N ALA A 151 16.58 -4.63 -0.76
CA ALA A 151 17.39 -3.42 -0.65
C ALA A 151 16.97 -2.55 0.56
N PRO A 152 17.86 -1.80 1.24
CA PRO A 152 17.52 -0.94 2.35
C PRO A 152 16.44 0.10 1.97
N TYR A 153 15.49 0.35 2.87
CA TYR A 153 14.41 1.31 2.58
C TYR A 153 14.91 2.74 2.35
N PRO A 154 15.87 3.29 3.11
CA PRO A 154 16.44 4.62 2.79
C PRO A 154 17.02 4.69 1.37
N THR A 155 17.69 3.63 0.94
CA THR A 155 18.25 3.52 -0.43
C THR A 155 17.14 3.45 -1.49
N ARG A 156 16.06 2.69 -1.24
CA ARG A 156 14.87 2.67 -2.13
C ARG A 156 14.17 4.02 -2.19
N VAL A 157 14.04 4.72 -1.06
CA VAL A 157 13.47 6.07 -0.98
C VAL A 157 14.28 7.06 -1.79
N ALA A 158 15.62 7.06 -1.65
CA ALA A 158 16.49 7.91 -2.44
C ALA A 158 16.33 7.67 -3.95
N ALA A 159 16.30 6.40 -4.37
CA ALA A 159 16.08 6.01 -5.76
C ALA A 159 14.69 6.44 -6.27
N ASN A 160 13.64 6.20 -5.49
CA ASN A 160 12.27 6.54 -5.88
C ASN A 160 12.00 8.03 -5.91
N ARG A 161 12.72 8.84 -5.12
CA ARG A 161 12.66 10.31 -5.23
C ARG A 161 13.19 10.78 -6.58
N ILE A 162 14.31 10.23 -7.05
CA ILE A 162 14.84 10.50 -8.40
C ILE A 162 13.83 10.06 -9.47
N ARG A 163 13.24 8.86 -9.33
CA ARG A 163 12.23 8.35 -10.27
C ARG A 163 10.96 9.20 -10.31
N LEU A 164 10.50 9.69 -9.16
CA LEU A 164 9.34 10.57 -9.09
C LEU A 164 9.59 11.92 -9.78
N THR A 165 10.77 12.52 -9.60
CA THR A 165 11.15 13.73 -10.33
C THR A 165 11.24 13.46 -11.84
N ALA A 166 11.84 12.34 -12.25
CA ALA A 166 11.92 11.95 -13.66
C ALA A 166 10.53 11.76 -14.30
N GLU A 167 9.61 11.09 -13.60
CA GLU A 167 8.22 10.93 -14.06
C GLU A 167 7.50 12.28 -14.12
N THR A 168 7.69 13.15 -13.12
CA THR A 168 7.11 14.51 -13.12
C THR A 168 7.58 15.31 -14.35
N ALA A 169 8.86 15.18 -14.72
CA ALA A 169 9.46 15.89 -15.85
C ALA A 169 9.03 15.31 -17.22
N SER A 170 8.84 14.00 -17.31
CA SER A 170 8.56 13.29 -18.56
C SER A 170 7.07 13.00 -18.80
N SER A 171 6.22 13.10 -17.78
CA SER A 171 4.79 12.80 -17.86
C SER A 171 4.06 13.78 -18.77
N THR A 172 3.77 13.31 -19.98
CA THR A 172 2.92 13.99 -20.98
C THR A 172 1.48 13.45 -20.99
N ARG A 173 1.14 12.51 -20.08
CA ARG A 173 -0.12 11.74 -20.09
C ARG A 173 -1.30 12.53 -19.52
N VAL A 174 -2.42 12.56 -20.26
CA VAL A 174 -3.67 13.21 -19.86
C VAL A 174 -4.56 12.22 -19.09
N PRO A 175 -5.26 12.63 -18.01
CA PRO A 175 -6.31 11.80 -17.40
C PRO A 175 -7.37 11.48 -18.45
N VAL A 176 -7.52 10.22 -18.82
CA VAL A 176 -8.61 9.77 -19.70
C VAL A 176 -9.60 8.95 -18.88
N PRO A 177 -10.91 9.28 -18.93
CA PRO A 177 -11.93 8.29 -18.62
C PRO A 177 -11.66 7.00 -19.40
N VAL A 178 -12.04 5.86 -18.84
CA VAL A 178 -11.82 4.50 -19.39
C VAL A 178 -12.41 4.29 -20.81
N TRP A 179 -13.04 5.32 -21.42
CA TRP A 179 -13.74 5.30 -22.70
C TRP A 179 -13.31 6.38 -23.72
N THR A 180 -12.18 7.07 -23.56
CA THR A 180 -11.77 8.14 -24.49
C THR A 180 -11.01 7.62 -25.73
N PRO A 181 -11.40 7.99 -26.97
CA PRO A 181 -10.68 7.58 -28.19
C PRO A 181 -9.30 8.26 -28.35
N PRO A 182 -8.33 7.64 -29.05
CA PRO A 182 -6.93 8.10 -29.13
C PRO A 182 -6.66 9.50 -29.72
N SER A 183 -7.66 10.14 -30.33
CA SER A 183 -7.50 11.40 -31.06
C SER A 183 -7.59 12.67 -30.22
N GLU A 184 -7.87 12.58 -28.91
CA GLU A 184 -8.19 13.75 -28.05
C GLU A 184 -7.15 14.03 -26.93
N LEU A 185 -5.91 13.52 -27.08
CA LEU A 185 -4.85 13.51 -26.06
C LEU A 185 -3.98 14.80 -25.95
N ALA A 186 -4.53 15.99 -25.67
CA ALA A 186 -3.67 17.17 -25.42
C ALA A 186 -4.06 18.06 -24.21
N ALA A 187 -3.14 18.04 -23.23
CA ALA A 187 -2.75 19.07 -22.25
C ALA A 187 -3.80 19.60 -21.25
N LEU A 188 -3.99 18.87 -20.13
CA LEU A 188 -3.43 19.20 -18.81
C LEU A 188 -3.25 17.87 -18.00
N PRO A 189 -2.03 17.45 -17.63
CA PRO A 189 -1.65 16.03 -17.51
C PRO A 189 -1.31 15.58 -16.06
N TYR A 190 -1.16 14.27 -15.80
CA TYR A 190 -0.76 13.68 -14.50
C TYR A 190 0.46 14.33 -13.81
N ALA A 191 1.26 15.10 -14.55
CA ALA A 191 2.40 15.86 -14.04
C ALA A 191 2.07 16.74 -12.82
N GLU A 192 0.87 17.34 -12.72
CA GLU A 192 0.50 18.13 -11.53
C GLU A 192 0.33 17.25 -10.27
N PHE A 193 -0.19 16.03 -10.42
CA PHE A 193 -0.30 15.08 -9.31
C PHE A 193 1.07 14.59 -8.85
N PHE A 194 1.96 14.23 -9.79
CA PHE A 194 3.32 13.84 -9.45
C PHE A 194 4.14 15.01 -8.87
N ALA A 195 3.94 16.24 -9.36
CA ALA A 195 4.53 17.43 -8.75
C ALA A 195 4.01 17.67 -7.32
N GLY A 196 2.72 17.48 -7.09
CA GLY A 196 2.11 17.54 -5.75
C GLY A 196 2.67 16.50 -4.79
N ALA A 197 2.88 15.27 -5.28
CA ALA A 197 3.59 14.23 -4.55
C ALA A 197 5.04 14.66 -4.22
N ASN A 198 5.79 15.12 -5.23
CA ASN A 198 7.18 15.51 -5.04
C ASN A 198 7.35 16.63 -3.99
N ALA A 199 6.43 17.61 -3.98
CA ALA A 199 6.48 18.75 -3.08
C ALA A 199 6.29 18.41 -1.59
N ARG A 200 5.70 17.26 -1.25
CA ARG A 200 5.50 16.82 0.15
C ARG A 200 6.67 16.01 0.71
N GLY A 201 7.60 15.57 -0.13
CA GLY A 201 8.75 14.79 0.32
C GLY A 201 8.39 13.38 0.80
N HIS A 202 7.45 12.70 0.12
CA HIS A 202 7.03 11.34 0.46
C HIS A 202 8.21 10.35 0.46
N ASP A 203 8.26 9.50 1.47
CA ASP A 203 9.24 8.42 1.59
C ASP A 203 8.71 7.15 0.90
N LEU A 204 8.76 7.18 -0.43
CA LEU A 204 8.30 6.09 -1.28
C LEU A 204 9.29 4.93 -1.27
N ILE A 205 8.96 3.85 -0.56
CA ILE A 205 9.73 2.60 -0.61
C ILE A 205 9.38 1.76 -1.84
N TYR A 206 8.22 1.98 -2.46
CA TYR A 206 7.88 1.43 -3.78
C TYR A 206 7.24 2.52 -4.62
N PHE A 207 7.61 2.59 -5.89
CA PHE A 207 7.00 3.49 -6.86
C PHE A 207 7.02 2.83 -8.24
N ASP A 208 5.86 2.73 -8.89
CA ASP A 208 5.78 2.27 -10.27
C ASP A 208 4.80 3.17 -11.02
N PRO A 209 5.29 4.14 -11.81
CA PRO A 209 4.45 5.08 -12.54
C PRO A 209 3.72 4.43 -13.73
N SER A 210 4.12 3.22 -14.15
CA SER A 210 3.50 2.49 -15.26
C SER A 210 2.28 1.68 -14.84
N ALA A 211 2.20 1.29 -13.57
CA ALA A 211 1.07 0.58 -12.99
C ALA A 211 -0.25 1.38 -13.04
N ASN A 212 -1.37 0.70 -12.80
CA ASN A 212 -2.71 1.29 -12.85
C ASN A 212 -3.02 1.99 -14.19
N ASN A 213 -2.58 1.41 -15.32
CA ASN A 213 -2.66 2.02 -16.65
C ASN A 213 -1.93 3.39 -16.73
N GLY A 214 -0.73 3.48 -16.14
CA GLY A 214 0.07 4.70 -16.12
C GLY A 214 -0.37 5.75 -15.08
N GLN A 215 -1.19 5.36 -14.11
CA GLN A 215 -1.66 6.20 -13.00
C GLN A 215 -0.78 6.08 -11.75
N GLY A 216 0.11 5.10 -11.73
CA GLY A 216 1.04 4.87 -10.63
C GLY A 216 0.51 3.95 -9.53
N SER A 217 1.41 3.12 -9.00
CA SER A 217 1.27 2.39 -7.74
C SER A 217 2.38 2.81 -6.78
N TRP A 218 2.15 2.75 -5.48
CA TRP A 218 3.14 3.18 -4.49
C TRP A 218 3.09 2.36 -3.20
N ALA A 219 4.18 2.36 -2.46
CA ALA A 219 4.14 2.12 -1.03
C ALA A 219 4.96 3.20 -0.34
N GLU A 220 4.39 3.83 0.68
CA GLU A 220 4.97 4.96 1.39
C GLU A 220 5.17 4.60 2.86
N LEU A 221 6.35 4.93 3.38
CA LEU A 221 6.67 4.83 4.80
C LEU A 221 6.42 6.18 5.49
N ILE A 222 5.65 6.18 6.57
CA ILE A 222 5.42 7.32 7.45
C ILE A 222 5.89 6.94 8.86
N GLY A 223 6.80 7.74 9.43
CA GLY A 223 7.46 7.44 10.71
C GLY A 223 8.82 6.76 10.51
N ASP A 224 9.40 6.25 11.60
CA ASP A 224 10.75 5.65 11.61
C ASP A 224 10.68 4.18 12.05
N LEU A 225 11.11 3.26 11.17
CA LEU A 225 11.12 1.83 11.46
C LEU A 225 12.21 1.42 12.46
N ASP A 226 13.29 2.20 12.61
CA ASP A 226 14.38 1.86 13.52
C ASP A 226 13.98 2.07 14.98
N THR A 227 13.04 3.01 15.24
CA THR A 227 12.49 3.28 16.58
C THR A 227 11.13 2.63 16.83
N ALA A 228 10.47 2.11 15.79
CA ALA A 228 9.12 1.58 15.92
C ALA A 228 9.07 0.20 16.60
N ASP A 229 8.24 0.09 17.64
CA ASP A 229 7.82 -1.20 18.22
C ASP A 229 6.47 -1.67 17.67
N ARG A 230 5.79 -0.80 16.91
CA ARG A 230 4.50 -1.04 16.25
C ARG A 230 4.56 -0.55 14.81
N VAL A 231 4.13 -1.38 13.87
CA VAL A 231 4.06 -1.03 12.44
C VAL A 231 2.66 -1.28 11.89
N GLY A 232 2.00 -0.25 11.38
CA GLY A 232 0.78 -0.40 10.60
C GLY A 232 1.09 -0.72 9.14
N LEU A 233 0.50 -1.74 8.56
CA LEU A 233 0.52 -2.02 7.12
C LEU A 233 -0.87 -1.73 6.56
N MET A 234 -1.07 -0.50 6.07
CA MET A 234 -2.38 0.02 5.68
C MET A 234 -2.61 -0.11 4.18
N VAL A 235 -3.65 -0.86 3.80
CA VAL A 235 -4.07 -1.06 2.42
C VAL A 235 -5.26 -0.16 2.11
N PRO A 236 -5.13 0.79 1.17
CA PRO A 236 -6.20 1.67 0.74
C PRO A 236 -7.42 0.97 0.13
N GLY A 237 -8.51 1.73 0.03
CA GLY A 237 -9.68 1.40 -0.77
C GLY A 237 -9.49 1.57 -2.27
N GLY A 238 -10.60 1.60 -3.01
CA GLY A 238 -10.60 1.84 -4.46
C GLY A 238 -9.98 3.19 -4.85
N SER A 239 -9.63 3.32 -6.13
CA SER A 239 -8.94 4.51 -6.70
C SER A 239 -7.62 4.83 -6.01
N ALA A 240 -6.89 3.79 -5.57
CA ALA A 240 -5.54 3.93 -5.01
C ALA A 240 -4.51 3.95 -6.15
N SER A 241 -4.32 5.15 -6.71
CA SER A 241 -3.23 5.47 -7.63
C SER A 241 -2.54 6.78 -7.24
N VAL A 242 -1.34 7.04 -7.75
CA VAL A 242 -0.56 8.26 -7.42
C VAL A 242 -1.25 9.53 -7.93
N VAL A 243 -2.03 9.40 -9.00
CA VAL A 243 -2.76 10.51 -9.64
C VAL A 243 -4.19 10.69 -9.10
N SER A 244 -4.44 10.14 -7.92
CA SER A 244 -5.70 10.26 -7.18
C SER A 244 -5.46 11.02 -5.88
N ASP A 245 -6.46 11.77 -5.42
CA ASP A 245 -6.41 12.41 -4.09
C ASP A 245 -6.14 11.41 -2.96
N ASN A 246 -6.46 10.12 -3.17
CA ASN A 246 -6.18 9.06 -2.21
C ASN A 246 -4.70 8.96 -1.87
N PHE A 247 -3.80 9.21 -2.82
CA PHE A 247 -2.35 9.21 -2.56
C PHE A 247 -2.01 10.12 -1.36
N ILE A 248 -2.44 11.38 -1.41
CA ILE A 248 -2.22 12.34 -0.33
C ILE A 248 -3.08 12.05 0.91
N ARG A 249 -4.33 11.61 0.73
CA ARG A 249 -5.24 11.33 1.85
C ARG A 249 -4.73 10.23 2.76
N TYR A 250 -4.25 9.11 2.21
CA TYR A 250 -3.73 8.04 3.07
C TYR A 250 -2.43 8.40 3.75
N ALA A 251 -1.56 9.20 3.11
CA ALA A 251 -0.38 9.78 3.76
C ALA A 251 -0.80 10.62 4.97
N LEU A 252 -1.75 11.56 4.79
CA LEU A 252 -2.28 12.40 5.87
C LEU A 252 -2.95 11.59 7.00
N ARG A 253 -3.67 10.52 6.66
CA ARG A 253 -4.27 9.62 7.65
C ARG A 253 -3.19 8.90 8.46
N ALA A 254 -2.18 8.34 7.79
CA ALA A 254 -1.06 7.70 8.44
C ALA A 254 -0.27 8.67 9.33
N GLU A 255 0.04 9.86 8.82
CA GLU A 255 0.67 10.96 9.57
C GLU A 255 -0.14 11.31 10.83
N SER A 256 -1.46 11.36 10.74
CA SER A 256 -2.31 11.67 11.90
C SER A 256 -2.13 10.66 13.04
N PHE A 257 -1.96 9.37 12.73
CA PHE A 257 -1.73 8.32 13.73
C PHE A 257 -0.30 8.32 14.25
N VAL A 258 0.69 8.42 13.35
CA VAL A 258 2.12 8.44 13.71
C VAL A 258 2.46 9.63 14.60
N ASN A 259 1.83 10.79 14.35
CA ASN A 259 2.03 12.01 15.13
C ASN A 259 1.14 12.12 16.37
N ALA A 260 0.28 11.14 16.64
CA ALA A 260 -0.55 11.15 17.84
C ALA A 260 0.32 11.02 19.10
N PRO A 261 0.01 11.73 20.20
CA PRO A 261 0.77 11.62 21.44
C PRO A 261 0.86 10.18 21.96
N GLU A 262 -0.19 9.37 21.79
CA GLU A 262 -0.26 7.97 22.20
C GLU A 262 0.67 7.05 21.41
N ALA A 263 1.12 7.47 20.22
CA ALA A 263 2.10 6.73 19.44
C ALA A 263 3.52 6.84 20.03
N ASP A 264 3.80 7.86 20.86
CA ASP A 264 5.08 8.04 21.58
C ASP A 264 6.34 7.97 20.69
N GLY A 265 6.21 8.31 19.39
CA GLY A 265 7.29 8.18 18.40
C GLY A 265 7.72 6.74 18.08
N LYS A 266 6.92 5.73 18.46
CA LYS A 266 7.19 4.29 18.28
C LYS A 266 6.26 3.60 17.29
N LEU A 267 5.42 4.37 16.60
CA LEU A 267 4.57 3.90 15.52
C LEU A 267 5.14 4.35 14.18
N ALA A 268 5.28 3.41 13.27
CA ALA A 268 5.44 3.69 11.85
C ALA A 268 4.26 3.07 11.08
N ILE A 269 3.88 3.66 9.96
CA ILE A 269 2.84 3.14 9.08
C ILE A 269 3.37 3.09 7.66
N ILE A 270 3.17 1.95 7.01
CA ILE A 270 3.37 1.79 5.58
C ILE A 270 1.99 1.81 4.92
N VAL A 271 1.73 2.82 4.10
CA VAL A 271 0.57 2.82 3.19
C VAL A 271 0.96 2.03 1.96
N TRP A 272 0.33 0.87 1.76
CA TRP A 272 0.67 -0.06 0.69
C TRP A 272 -0.41 -0.06 -0.39
N ALA A 273 -0.09 0.54 -1.53
CA ALA A 273 -0.85 0.46 -2.78
C ALA A 273 0.05 -0.10 -3.90
N GLY A 274 0.84 -1.12 -3.58
CA GLY A 274 1.87 -1.73 -4.43
C GLY A 274 1.32 -2.67 -5.52
N ALA A 275 0.06 -2.51 -5.92
CA ALA A 275 -0.61 -3.32 -6.93
C ALA A 275 -1.61 -2.46 -7.74
N GLU A 276 -2.27 -3.07 -8.72
CA GLU A 276 -3.39 -2.43 -9.41
C GLU A 276 -4.61 -2.40 -8.50
N PHE A 277 -5.27 -1.24 -8.38
CA PHE A 277 -6.49 -1.08 -7.61
C PHE A 277 -7.66 -0.67 -8.53
N PRO A 278 -8.88 -1.19 -8.25
CA PRO A 278 -10.05 -0.85 -9.04
C PRO A 278 -10.43 0.62 -8.85
N SER A 279 -11.04 1.22 -9.88
CA SER A 279 -11.64 2.54 -9.78
C SER A 279 -13.11 2.51 -10.21
N GLY A 280 -13.97 3.02 -9.33
CA GLY A 280 -15.41 3.11 -9.57
C GLY A 280 -16.15 1.82 -9.23
N TRP A 281 -17.41 1.99 -8.85
CA TRP A 281 -18.26 0.95 -8.24
C TRP A 281 -18.33 -0.38 -9.01
N LEU A 282 -18.16 -0.34 -10.34
CA LEU A 282 -18.17 -1.55 -11.16
C LEU A 282 -16.91 -2.39 -10.96
N GLN A 283 -15.72 -1.78 -11.09
CA GLN A 283 -14.45 -2.49 -10.90
C GLN A 283 -14.27 -2.90 -9.45
N GLU A 284 -14.75 -2.08 -8.52
CA GLU A 284 -14.71 -2.34 -7.09
C GLU A 284 -15.60 -3.54 -6.69
N GLY A 285 -16.48 -4.04 -7.56
CA GLY A 285 -17.21 -5.30 -7.35
C GLY A 285 -16.47 -6.56 -7.81
N ALA A 286 -15.39 -6.42 -8.60
CA ALA A 286 -14.62 -7.55 -9.12
C ALA A 286 -13.64 -8.08 -8.08
N SER A 287 -13.46 -9.40 -7.99
CA SER A 287 -12.49 -10.03 -7.07
C SER A 287 -11.04 -9.98 -7.58
N THR A 288 -10.86 -9.83 -8.89
CA THR A 288 -9.58 -10.04 -9.58
C THR A 288 -8.48 -9.05 -9.23
N TYR A 289 -8.80 -7.85 -8.74
CA TYR A 289 -7.77 -6.93 -8.24
C TYR A 289 -7.25 -7.41 -6.89
N ALA A 290 -8.14 -7.80 -5.97
CA ALA A 290 -7.76 -8.36 -4.68
C ALA A 290 -6.94 -9.66 -4.83
N GLU A 291 -7.37 -10.57 -5.71
CA GLU A 291 -6.64 -11.82 -6.02
C GLU A 291 -5.22 -11.58 -6.57
N ARG A 292 -5.01 -10.49 -7.31
CA ARG A 292 -3.68 -10.11 -7.82
C ARG A 292 -2.83 -9.35 -6.80
N ALA A 293 -3.47 -8.57 -5.93
CA ALA A 293 -2.80 -7.76 -4.93
C ALA A 293 -2.38 -8.59 -3.70
N ALA A 294 -3.17 -9.58 -3.30
CA ALA A 294 -2.95 -10.33 -2.06
C ALA A 294 -1.62 -11.10 -1.98
N PRO A 295 -1.19 -11.87 -3.01
CA PRO A 295 0.13 -12.51 -2.97
C PRO A 295 1.29 -11.51 -2.90
N ARG A 296 1.13 -10.34 -3.55
CA ARG A 296 2.13 -9.25 -3.49
C ARG A 296 2.18 -8.61 -2.11
N LEU A 297 1.04 -8.41 -1.46
CA LEU A 297 0.96 -7.92 -0.09
C LEU A 297 1.59 -8.91 0.90
N ALA A 298 1.31 -10.21 0.74
CA ALA A 298 1.90 -11.25 1.58
C ALA A 298 3.42 -11.28 1.45
N ALA A 299 3.94 -11.29 0.21
CA ALA A 299 5.40 -11.21 -0.04
C ALA A 299 6.03 -9.93 0.54
N PHE A 300 5.38 -8.78 0.34
CA PHE A 300 5.83 -7.51 0.92
C PHE A 300 5.87 -7.57 2.46
N SER A 301 4.84 -8.15 3.09
CA SER A 301 4.78 -8.28 4.56
C SER A 301 5.89 -9.18 5.12
N GLN A 302 6.29 -10.21 4.38
CA GLN A 302 7.42 -11.08 4.75
C GLN A 302 8.76 -10.35 4.61
N ASP A 303 8.95 -9.56 3.55
CA ASP A 303 10.14 -8.69 3.41
C ASP A 303 10.23 -7.68 4.55
N LEU A 304 9.10 -7.03 4.88
CA LEU A 304 8.97 -6.11 5.99
C LEU A 304 9.33 -6.81 7.31
N ARG A 305 8.72 -7.96 7.61
CA ARG A 305 8.99 -8.71 8.85
C ARG A 305 10.47 -9.05 9.01
N ALA A 306 11.15 -9.41 7.93
CA ALA A 306 12.58 -9.73 7.95
C ALA A 306 13.49 -8.51 8.21
N ARG A 307 12.96 -7.29 8.26
CA ARG A 307 13.67 -6.05 8.62
C ARG A 307 13.41 -5.61 10.05
N LEU A 308 12.25 -5.98 10.60
CA LEU A 308 11.82 -5.53 11.91
C LEU A 308 12.49 -6.33 13.02
N ALA A 309 12.58 -5.73 14.21
CA ALA A 309 12.96 -6.47 15.40
C ALA A 309 11.92 -7.58 15.67
N PRO A 310 12.33 -8.77 16.18
CA PRO A 310 11.40 -9.88 16.40
C PRO A 310 10.21 -9.56 17.33
N ALA A 311 10.33 -8.54 18.18
CA ALA A 311 9.28 -8.11 19.11
C ALA A 311 8.34 -7.02 18.53
N THR A 312 8.64 -6.47 17.35
CA THR A 312 7.81 -5.45 16.71
C THR A 312 6.47 -6.07 16.30
N THR A 313 5.36 -5.45 16.72
CA THR A 313 4.02 -5.88 16.32
C THR A 313 3.63 -5.24 14.99
N VAL A 314 3.17 -6.02 14.03
CA VAL A 314 2.64 -5.56 12.74
C VAL A 314 1.12 -5.68 12.74
N VAL A 315 0.43 -4.58 12.43
CA VAL A 315 -1.03 -4.52 12.28
C VAL A 315 -1.37 -4.33 10.80
N ALA A 316 -1.94 -5.34 10.15
CA ALA A 316 -2.45 -5.20 8.80
C ALA A 316 -3.84 -4.55 8.82
N ILE A 317 -4.02 -3.49 8.04
CA ILE A 317 -5.25 -2.70 8.02
C ILE A 317 -5.79 -2.69 6.61
N GLY A 318 -7.01 -3.20 6.41
CA GLY A 318 -7.69 -3.18 5.12
C GLY A 318 -8.87 -2.23 5.15
N HIS A 319 -8.79 -1.10 4.44
CA HIS A 319 -9.89 -0.15 4.34
C HIS A 319 -10.67 -0.33 3.04
N SER A 320 -12.00 -0.45 3.10
CA SER A 320 -12.85 -0.60 1.91
C SER A 320 -12.39 -1.77 1.03
N TYR A 321 -12.06 -1.54 -0.24
CA TYR A 321 -11.49 -2.55 -1.15
C TYR A 321 -10.14 -3.14 -0.66
N GLY A 322 -9.40 -2.44 0.20
CA GLY A 322 -8.19 -2.98 0.84
C GLY A 322 -8.48 -4.12 1.80
N GLY A 323 -9.71 -4.24 2.29
CA GLY A 323 -10.16 -5.32 3.15
C GLY A 323 -10.02 -6.72 2.51
N PRO A 324 -10.62 -6.96 1.34
CA PRO A 324 -10.44 -8.21 0.59
C PRO A 324 -9.00 -8.52 0.22
N VAL A 325 -8.16 -7.49 -0.02
CA VAL A 325 -6.72 -7.67 -0.25
C VAL A 325 -6.04 -8.23 1.00
N VAL A 326 -6.30 -7.65 2.17
CA VAL A 326 -5.75 -8.12 3.45
C VAL A 326 -6.27 -9.52 3.78
N GLY A 327 -7.57 -9.76 3.63
CA GLY A 327 -8.17 -11.04 3.96
C GLY A 327 -7.72 -12.19 3.04
N LEU A 328 -7.54 -11.95 1.74
CA LEU A 328 -6.88 -12.92 0.86
C LEU A 328 -5.39 -13.08 1.19
N ALA A 329 -4.69 -12.03 1.61
CA ALA A 329 -3.29 -12.18 2.00
C ALA A 329 -3.13 -13.09 3.24
N GLU A 330 -4.15 -13.16 4.12
CA GLU A 330 -4.17 -14.12 5.24
C GLU A 330 -4.23 -15.59 4.80
N THR A 331 -4.55 -15.88 3.53
CA THR A 331 -4.49 -17.24 2.94
C THR A 331 -3.21 -17.47 2.12
N GLU A 332 -2.34 -16.48 2.04
CA GLU A 332 -1.13 -16.45 1.21
C GLU A 332 0.14 -16.21 2.06
N GLY A 333 0.05 -16.37 3.38
CA GLY A 333 1.17 -16.20 4.32
C GLY A 333 1.43 -14.76 4.76
N LEU A 334 0.39 -13.93 4.93
CA LEU A 334 0.52 -12.57 5.48
C LEU A 334 1.26 -12.59 6.83
N SER A 335 2.38 -11.88 6.93
CA SER A 335 3.21 -11.79 8.13
C SER A 335 2.82 -10.61 9.04
N ALA A 336 1.60 -10.64 9.58
CA ALA A 336 1.08 -9.67 10.53
C ALA A 336 0.69 -10.32 11.86
N ASP A 337 0.69 -9.57 12.96
CA ASP A 337 0.28 -10.06 14.28
C ASP A 337 -1.20 -9.78 14.57
N VAL A 338 -1.75 -8.72 13.96
CA VAL A 338 -3.14 -8.27 14.14
C VAL A 338 -3.70 -7.86 12.79
N VAL A 339 -5.00 -8.11 12.56
CA VAL A 339 -5.73 -7.63 11.39
C VAL A 339 -6.86 -6.72 11.82
N LEU A 340 -7.00 -5.59 11.11
CA LEU A 340 -8.05 -4.59 11.32
C LEU A 340 -8.76 -4.30 9.99
N HIS A 341 -10.03 -4.70 9.90
CA HIS A 341 -10.91 -4.36 8.80
C HIS A 341 -11.62 -3.03 9.08
N LEU A 342 -11.51 -2.07 8.17
CA LEU A 342 -12.12 -0.75 8.30
C LEU A 342 -13.09 -0.51 7.15
N ALA A 343 -14.39 -0.47 7.46
CA ALA A 343 -15.44 -0.34 6.45
C ALA A 343 -15.17 -1.27 5.26
N SER A 344 -14.79 -2.52 5.55
CA SER A 344 -14.20 -3.45 4.60
C SER A 344 -15.26 -3.98 3.64
N ALA A 345 -14.90 -4.17 2.36
CA ALA A 345 -15.84 -4.77 1.41
C ALA A 345 -16.06 -6.27 1.67
N GLY A 346 -15.13 -6.93 2.35
CA GLY A 346 -15.17 -8.36 2.65
C GLY A 346 -13.83 -8.91 3.12
N SER A 347 -13.77 -10.22 3.38
CA SER A 347 -12.57 -10.94 3.84
C SER A 347 -11.78 -11.60 2.71
N GLY A 348 -12.15 -11.37 1.46
CA GLY A 348 -11.51 -11.98 0.30
C GLY A 348 -12.38 -12.99 -0.44
N HIS A 349 -12.37 -12.94 -1.77
CA HIS A 349 -13.20 -13.84 -2.59
C HIS A 349 -12.92 -15.32 -2.28
N GLY A 350 -13.97 -16.09 -2.00
CA GLY A 350 -13.85 -17.51 -1.66
C GLY A 350 -13.49 -17.80 -0.20
N VAL A 351 -13.19 -16.78 0.62
CA VAL A 351 -13.06 -16.89 2.07
C VAL A 351 -14.45 -16.89 2.70
N LYS A 352 -14.79 -17.99 3.38
CA LYS A 352 -16.10 -18.29 3.98
C LYS A 352 -16.02 -18.48 5.49
N GLY A 353 -14.82 -18.63 6.01
CA GLY A 353 -14.57 -18.86 7.42
C GLY A 353 -13.09 -18.85 7.74
N ILE A 354 -12.81 -18.78 9.03
CA ILE A 354 -11.44 -18.71 9.58
C ILE A 354 -10.61 -19.96 9.30
N GLU A 355 -11.25 -21.10 9.01
CA GLU A 355 -10.61 -22.38 8.71
C GLU A 355 -9.83 -22.37 7.38
N GLN A 356 -10.06 -21.37 6.55
CA GLN A 356 -9.33 -21.16 5.29
C GLN A 356 -8.14 -20.22 5.46
N LEU A 357 -7.97 -19.59 6.62
CA LEU A 357 -6.87 -18.68 6.91
C LEU A 357 -5.66 -19.47 7.42
N ASP A 358 -4.45 -19.01 7.09
CA ASP A 358 -3.21 -19.64 7.56
C ASP A 358 -3.10 -19.59 9.09
N GLU A 359 -3.62 -18.52 9.70
CA GLU A 359 -3.68 -18.31 11.14
C GLU A 359 -5.12 -18.02 11.63
N PRO A 360 -5.95 -19.05 11.85
CA PRO A 360 -7.35 -18.87 12.23
C PRO A 360 -7.55 -18.03 13.50
N CYS A 361 -6.65 -18.16 14.48
CA CYS A 361 -6.75 -17.50 15.78
C CYS A 361 -6.05 -16.14 15.88
N ARG A 362 -5.60 -15.55 14.76
CA ARG A 362 -4.99 -14.21 14.78
C ARG A 362 -6.00 -13.18 15.32
N PRO A 363 -5.60 -12.28 16.24
CA PRO A 363 -6.47 -11.20 16.70
C PRO A 363 -7.01 -10.38 15.52
N ARG A 364 -8.34 -10.29 15.45
CA ARG A 364 -9.05 -9.56 14.39
C ARG A 364 -9.99 -8.54 14.98
N TYR A 365 -9.98 -7.37 14.37
CA TYR A 365 -10.88 -6.27 14.67
C TYR A 365 -11.60 -5.86 13.39
N SER A 366 -12.85 -5.43 13.54
CA SER A 366 -13.57 -4.80 12.45
C SER A 366 -14.29 -3.54 12.94
N MET A 367 -14.38 -2.54 12.08
CA MET A 367 -15.12 -1.31 12.35
C MET A 367 -15.86 -0.88 11.08
N THR A 368 -17.18 -1.03 11.10
CA THR A 368 -18.09 -0.57 10.05
C THR A 368 -19.06 0.43 10.65
N ALA A 369 -19.07 1.66 10.15
CA ALA A 369 -19.93 2.69 10.72
C ALA A 369 -21.43 2.39 10.45
N PRO A 370 -22.34 2.74 11.36
CA PRO A 370 -23.77 2.52 11.16
C PRO A 370 -24.28 3.16 9.86
N ALA A 371 -25.00 2.38 9.04
CA ALA A 371 -25.54 2.81 7.75
C ALA A 371 -24.52 3.24 6.68
N ASP A 372 -23.25 2.82 6.82
CA ASP A 372 -22.31 2.79 5.70
C ASP A 372 -22.88 1.93 4.55
N LEU A 373 -22.67 2.36 3.30
CA LEU A 373 -23.12 1.59 2.15
C LEU A 373 -22.36 0.28 1.97
N ILE A 374 -21.14 0.18 2.52
CA ILE A 374 -20.35 -1.04 2.37
C ILE A 374 -21.02 -2.25 3.01
N GLY A 375 -21.81 -2.06 4.08
CA GLY A 375 -22.65 -3.08 4.70
C GLY A 375 -23.77 -3.64 3.81
N TYR A 376 -24.01 -3.06 2.63
CA TYR A 376 -24.92 -3.63 1.63
C TYR A 376 -24.21 -4.50 0.59
N VAL A 377 -22.88 -4.48 0.54
CA VAL A 377 -22.04 -5.31 -0.36
C VAL A 377 -21.09 -6.25 0.40
N GLN A 378 -20.87 -6.04 1.70
CA GLN A 378 -20.25 -7.01 2.59
C GLN A 378 -21.00 -8.35 2.52
N GLY A 379 -20.25 -9.46 2.44
CA GLY A 379 -20.83 -10.80 2.31
C GLY A 379 -21.56 -11.06 0.97
N SER A 380 -21.53 -10.10 0.03
CA SER A 380 -22.30 -10.20 -1.21
C SER A 380 -21.50 -10.83 -2.34
N GLY A 381 -21.84 -12.08 -2.66
CA GLY A 381 -21.42 -12.76 -3.88
C GLY A 381 -20.17 -13.63 -3.72
N ASP A 382 -20.34 -14.94 -3.93
CA ASP A 382 -19.29 -15.88 -4.29
C ASP A 382 -19.44 -16.30 -5.77
N GLY A 383 -20.02 -15.42 -6.59
CA GLY A 383 -20.17 -15.69 -8.02
C GLY A 383 -18.78 -15.70 -8.67
N PRO A 384 -18.53 -16.51 -9.73
CA PRO A 384 -17.23 -16.55 -10.36
C PRO A 384 -16.72 -15.14 -10.75
N GLY A 385 -15.66 -14.67 -10.07
CA GLY A 385 -15.01 -13.37 -10.33
C GLY A 385 -15.69 -12.13 -9.74
N ILE A 386 -16.72 -12.29 -8.90
CA ILE A 386 -17.49 -11.18 -8.30
C ILE A 386 -17.63 -11.40 -6.79
N GLY A 387 -17.54 -10.29 -6.05
CA GLY A 387 -17.77 -10.25 -4.62
C GLY A 387 -16.52 -10.53 -3.79
N HIS A 388 -16.66 -10.27 -2.50
CA HIS A 388 -15.54 -10.02 -1.59
C HIS A 388 -15.46 -11.01 -0.43
N GLY A 389 -16.20 -12.12 -0.53
CA GLY A 389 -16.26 -13.17 0.48
C GLY A 389 -16.97 -12.75 1.76
N LEU A 390 -16.69 -13.48 2.85
CA LEU A 390 -17.31 -13.31 4.16
C LEU A 390 -17.23 -11.87 4.66
N ASP A 391 -18.31 -11.40 5.26
CA ASP A 391 -18.31 -10.14 6.01
C ASP A 391 -17.37 -10.25 7.24
N PRO A 392 -16.32 -9.42 7.34
CA PRO A 392 -15.45 -9.41 8.51
C PRO A 392 -16.20 -9.21 9.84
N ASP A 393 -17.35 -8.53 9.81
CA ASP A 393 -18.18 -8.26 10.98
C ASP A 393 -18.89 -9.54 11.50
N GLU A 394 -19.03 -10.55 10.64
CA GLU A 394 -19.65 -11.85 10.97
C GLU A 394 -18.61 -12.95 11.24
N MET A 395 -17.32 -12.68 11.00
CA MET A 395 -16.26 -13.66 11.16
C MET A 395 -16.07 -14.04 12.64
N PRO A 396 -16.07 -15.35 12.99
CA PRO A 396 -15.86 -15.79 14.36
C PRO A 396 -14.52 -15.29 14.92
N GLY A 397 -14.55 -14.80 16.17
CA GLY A 397 -13.39 -14.24 16.87
C GLY A 397 -13.05 -12.79 16.51
N THR A 398 -13.71 -12.17 15.53
CA THR A 398 -13.54 -10.74 15.26
C THR A 398 -14.16 -9.91 16.37
N ILE A 399 -13.43 -8.90 16.83
CA ILE A 399 -13.90 -7.91 17.80
C ILE A 399 -14.42 -6.67 17.04
N LEU A 400 -15.71 -6.35 17.21
CA LEU A 400 -16.35 -5.20 16.59
C LEU A 400 -16.11 -3.94 17.40
N LEU A 401 -15.60 -2.90 16.73
CA LEU A 401 -15.24 -1.60 17.29
C LEU A 401 -16.31 -0.56 16.93
N ASP A 402 -16.58 0.35 17.87
CA ASP A 402 -17.51 1.46 17.67
C ASP A 402 -16.89 2.57 16.80
N SER A 403 -17.60 3.04 15.76
CA SER A 403 -17.17 4.21 14.99
C SER A 403 -17.35 5.53 15.77
N GLY A 404 -18.24 5.55 16.75
CA GLY A 404 -18.43 6.66 17.68
C GLY A 404 -18.83 7.98 17.03
N PHE A 405 -18.28 9.08 17.54
CA PHE A 405 -18.66 10.45 17.20
C PHE A 405 -17.46 11.26 16.70
N HIS A 406 -17.74 12.26 15.87
CA HIS A 406 -16.81 13.33 15.55
C HIS A 406 -16.45 14.15 16.80
N VAL A 407 -15.31 14.82 16.77
CA VAL A 407 -14.90 15.75 17.85
C VAL A 407 -15.95 16.86 17.97
N ASP A 408 -16.33 17.22 19.19
CA ASP A 408 -17.25 18.33 19.49
C ASP A 408 -16.52 19.69 19.44
N ASP A 409 -15.89 19.98 18.30
CA ASP A 409 -15.27 21.26 17.97
C ASP A 409 -15.41 21.52 16.46
N PRO A 410 -16.20 22.52 16.02
CA PRO A 410 -16.34 22.89 14.62
C PRO A 410 -15.03 23.27 13.91
N ASN A 411 -13.99 23.64 14.65
CA ASN A 411 -12.67 24.00 14.10
C ASN A 411 -11.68 22.83 14.09
N ALA A 412 -12.02 21.68 14.68
CA ALA A 412 -11.18 20.50 14.58
C ALA A 412 -11.02 20.10 13.10
N PRO A 413 -9.83 19.62 12.70
CA PRO A 413 -9.58 19.21 11.33
C PRO A 413 -10.25 17.86 11.01
N ASP A 414 -10.75 17.71 9.79
CA ASP A 414 -11.04 16.43 9.17
C ASP A 414 -9.75 15.74 8.69
N ASP A 415 -9.89 14.56 8.06
CA ASP A 415 -8.77 13.75 7.56
C ASP A 415 -7.90 14.42 6.49
N ILE A 416 -8.29 15.59 5.97
CA ILE A 416 -7.50 16.43 5.05
C ILE A 416 -7.26 17.84 5.56
N GLY A 417 -7.46 18.11 6.85
CA GLY A 417 -7.13 19.37 7.50
C GLY A 417 -8.17 20.48 7.33
N ARG A 418 -9.38 20.20 6.85
CA ARG A 418 -10.48 21.17 6.76
C ARG A 418 -11.27 21.19 8.08
N PRO A 419 -11.85 22.33 8.50
CA PRO A 419 -12.70 22.35 9.69
C PRO A 419 -13.92 21.43 9.56
N LEU A 420 -14.25 20.67 10.61
CA LEU A 420 -15.43 19.79 10.67
C LEU A 420 -16.75 20.56 10.47
N GLY A 421 -16.82 21.79 10.96
CA GLY A 421 -18.01 22.64 10.86
C GLY A 421 -19.26 21.95 11.43
N PRO A 422 -20.31 21.72 10.61
CA PRO A 422 -21.57 21.12 11.08
C PRO A 422 -21.47 19.63 11.46
N LEU A 423 -20.37 18.94 11.14
CA LEU A 423 -20.14 17.55 11.54
C LEU A 423 -19.66 17.43 13.00
N ALA A 424 -19.25 18.53 13.62
CA ALA A 424 -18.75 18.50 14.99
C ALA A 424 -19.79 17.91 15.96
N GLY A 425 -19.34 16.97 16.79
CA GLY A 425 -20.16 16.27 17.79
C GLY A 425 -21.22 15.32 17.21
N THR A 426 -21.32 15.14 15.89
CA THR A 426 -22.29 14.20 15.30
C THR A 426 -21.77 12.77 15.32
N GLU A 427 -22.68 11.81 15.31
CA GLU A 427 -22.37 10.38 15.16
C GLU A 427 -21.72 10.13 13.79
N ILE A 428 -20.68 9.30 13.73
CA ILE A 428 -20.06 8.85 12.48
C ILE A 428 -20.94 7.76 11.89
N ARG A 429 -21.78 8.13 10.92
CA ARG A 429 -22.78 7.26 10.31
C ARG A 429 -23.19 7.67 8.90
N GLY A 430 -23.77 6.74 8.15
CA GLY A 430 -24.23 6.96 6.79
C GLY A 430 -23.12 6.83 5.75
N ILE A 431 -23.38 7.28 4.53
CA ILE A 431 -22.50 7.05 3.38
C ILE A 431 -21.12 7.70 3.55
N HIS A 432 -21.07 8.89 4.15
CA HIS A 432 -19.81 9.61 4.34
C HIS A 432 -18.94 8.99 5.44
N ALA A 433 -19.56 8.22 6.35
CA ALA A 433 -18.88 7.56 7.45
C ALA A 433 -17.79 6.59 6.99
N HIS A 434 -17.91 6.08 5.77
CA HIS A 434 -16.96 5.18 5.13
C HIS A 434 -15.50 5.64 5.27
N SER A 435 -15.25 6.95 5.20
CA SER A 435 -13.92 7.52 5.41
C SER A 435 -13.82 8.46 6.61
N GLU A 436 -14.93 8.96 7.14
CA GLU A 436 -14.91 9.83 8.32
C GLU A 436 -14.42 9.13 9.60
N ILE A 437 -14.37 7.79 9.63
CA ILE A 437 -13.70 7.03 10.70
C ILE A 437 -12.21 7.40 10.87
N PHE A 438 -11.60 8.04 9.88
CA PHE A 438 -10.23 8.55 9.96
C PHE A 438 -10.11 10.00 10.45
N ASN A 439 -11.22 10.70 10.71
CA ASN A 439 -11.15 12.10 11.16
C ASN A 439 -10.39 12.18 12.49
N PRO A 440 -9.28 12.95 12.58
CA PRO A 440 -8.44 12.99 13.77
C PRO A 440 -9.21 13.28 15.06
N GLY A 441 -8.95 12.48 16.09
CA GLY A 441 -9.58 12.62 17.40
C GLY A 441 -11.04 12.14 17.50
N SER A 442 -11.66 11.68 16.41
CA SER A 442 -12.99 11.04 16.45
C SER A 442 -12.98 9.68 17.16
N GLY A 443 -14.16 9.12 17.43
CA GLY A 443 -14.29 7.78 18.02
C GLY A 443 -13.58 6.70 17.21
N GLY A 444 -13.89 6.60 15.91
CA GLY A 444 -13.28 5.65 15.00
C GLY A 444 -11.77 5.83 14.91
N TRP A 445 -11.29 7.07 14.82
CA TRP A 445 -9.85 7.34 14.76
C TRP A 445 -9.13 6.88 16.04
N ARG A 446 -9.72 7.11 17.22
CA ARG A 446 -9.15 6.63 18.49
C ARG A 446 -9.12 5.10 18.57
N ASN A 447 -10.12 4.42 18.02
CA ASN A 447 -10.14 2.97 17.96
C ASN A 447 -9.05 2.40 17.02
N VAL A 448 -8.87 3.01 15.84
CA VAL A 448 -7.76 2.64 14.93
C VAL A 448 -6.41 2.84 15.63
N LEU A 449 -6.21 4.00 16.27
CA LEU A 449 -5.00 4.28 17.04
C LEU A 449 -4.81 3.31 18.20
N GLY A 450 -5.90 2.94 18.89
CA GLY A 450 -5.89 1.95 19.96
C GLY A 450 -5.40 0.58 19.49
N VAL A 451 -5.86 0.10 18.33
CA VAL A 451 -5.35 -1.16 17.75
C VAL A 451 -3.87 -1.02 17.35
N LEU A 452 -3.51 0.08 16.70
CA LEU A 452 -2.14 0.37 16.26
C LEU A 452 -1.14 0.45 17.43
N THR A 453 -1.56 0.95 18.59
CA THR A 453 -0.68 1.18 19.75
C THR A 453 -0.85 0.14 20.87
N GLY A 454 -1.86 -0.74 20.78
CA GLY A 454 -2.28 -1.59 21.90
C GLY A 454 -2.94 -0.80 23.04
N GLY A 455 -3.52 0.36 22.72
CA GLY A 455 -4.21 1.25 23.62
C GLY A 455 -5.66 0.84 23.92
N PRO A 456 -6.43 1.72 24.60
CA PRO A 456 -7.82 1.45 24.93
C PRO A 456 -8.70 1.39 23.69
N LEU A 457 -9.69 0.48 23.72
CA LEU A 457 -10.67 0.27 22.65
C LEU A 457 -12.10 0.48 23.17
N VAL A 458 -12.96 0.98 22.30
CA VAL A 458 -14.41 1.08 22.52
C VAL A 458 -15.10 0.10 21.57
N LEU A 459 -15.75 -0.90 22.15
CA LEU A 459 -16.42 -1.95 21.38
C LEU A 459 -17.79 -1.48 20.90
N GLU A 460 -18.22 -1.99 19.75
CA GLU A 460 -19.57 -1.77 19.24
C GLU A 460 -20.61 -2.25 20.28
N PRO A 461 -21.64 -1.44 20.59
CA PRO A 461 -22.71 -1.87 21.47
C PRO A 461 -23.50 -3.04 20.88
N GLY A 462 -23.46 -4.20 21.52
CA GLY A 462 -24.24 -5.35 21.06
C GLY A 462 -23.59 -6.68 21.37
N ALA A 463 -24.07 -7.72 20.68
CA ALA A 463 -23.44 -9.03 20.73
C ALA A 463 -22.21 -9.01 19.83
N GLN A 464 -21.06 -9.38 20.39
CA GLN A 464 -19.84 -9.62 19.63
C GLN A 464 -19.95 -10.99 18.92
N PRO A 465 -19.27 -11.17 17.77
CA PRO A 465 -19.12 -12.46 17.14
C PRO A 465 -18.63 -13.51 18.16
N PRO A 466 -19.11 -14.76 18.05
CA PRO A 466 -18.65 -15.81 18.94
C PRO A 466 -17.15 -16.04 18.77
N VAL A 467 -16.46 -16.38 19.85
CA VAL A 467 -15.05 -16.78 19.80
C VAL A 467 -14.92 -17.98 18.85
N ALA A 468 -13.92 -17.91 17.98
CA ALA A 468 -13.55 -18.98 17.09
C ALA A 468 -13.28 -20.30 17.84
N GLU A 469 -13.80 -21.42 17.33
CA GLU A 469 -13.58 -22.73 17.95
C GLU A 469 -12.09 -23.05 18.00
N GLY A 470 -11.57 -23.39 19.19
CA GLY A 470 -10.15 -23.68 19.41
C GLY A 470 -9.26 -22.45 19.62
N CYS A 471 -9.80 -21.24 19.52
CA CYS A 471 -9.08 -20.00 19.80
C CYS A 471 -9.35 -19.50 21.23
N ALA A 472 -8.40 -18.72 21.77
CA ALA A 472 -8.61 -18.03 23.02
C ALA A 472 -9.58 -16.85 22.83
N PRO A 473 -10.38 -16.52 23.86
CA PRO A 473 -11.28 -15.37 23.85
C PRO A 473 -10.56 -14.02 23.85
#